data_AF-A0A541BXX1-F1
#
_entry.id   AF-A0A541BXX1-F1
#
_cell.length_a   1.000
_cell.length_b   1.000
_cell.length_c   1.000
_cell.angle_alpha   90.00
_cell.angle_beta   90.00
_cell.angle_gamma   90.00
#
_symmetry.space_group_name_H-M   'P 1'
#
loop_
_entity.id
_entity.type
_entity.pdbx_description
1 polymer ?
#
loop_
_entity_poly.entity_id
_entity_poly.type
_entity_poly.pdbx_seq_one_letter_code
_entity_poly.pdbx_strand_id
1 'polypeptide(L)'
;MIDWLVLGAATLVAVLAVLWPLLRRPRPPAPRAAHDAALYRAQLAELDRDRAEGRLSDAEHRDAVIEVQRRLLAAVPASAAAIPAARPPAYTRWSIGAIAAALPALALALYLPRGEPGMPAFPHAEVQAVRQAERAETDALLAQVRARIAALPPDSE
;
A
#
# COMPACT_ATOMS: atom_id res chain seq x y z
N MET A 1 -8.44 -27.91 9.98
CA MET A 1 -9.28 -26.92 10.71
C MET A 1 -8.46 -25.75 11.23
N ILE A 2 -7.29 -26.00 11.84
CA ILE A 2 -6.35 -24.95 12.26
C ILE A 2 -5.93 -24.05 11.10
N ASP A 3 -5.71 -24.60 9.90
CA ASP A 3 -5.26 -23.81 8.73
C ASP A 3 -6.29 -22.75 8.30
N TRP A 4 -7.57 -23.09 8.34
CA TRP A 4 -8.67 -22.17 8.06
C TRP A 4 -8.77 -21.06 9.10
N LEU A 5 -8.48 -21.36 10.36
CA LEU A 5 -8.43 -20.35 11.44
C LEU A 5 -7.24 -19.41 11.25
N VAL A 6 -6.08 -19.93 10.85
CA VAL A 6 -4.88 -19.12 10.56
C VAL A 6 -5.13 -18.21 9.35
N LEU A 7 -5.70 -18.76 8.27
CA LEU A 7 -6.05 -17.97 7.08
C LEU A 7 -7.10 -16.90 7.40
N GLY A 8 -8.13 -17.25 8.17
CA GLY A 8 -9.16 -16.33 8.61
C GLY A 8 -8.61 -15.19 9.47
N ALA A 9 -7.74 -15.51 10.43
CA ALA A 9 -7.06 -14.53 11.28
C ALA A 9 -6.13 -13.61 10.47
N ALA A 10 -5.34 -14.16 9.54
CA ALA A 10 -4.47 -13.38 8.66
C ALA A 10 -5.27 -12.40 7.79
N THR A 11 -6.42 -12.84 7.27
CA THR A 11 -7.32 -11.99 6.47
C THR A 11 -7.92 -10.87 7.31
N LEU A 12 -8.37 -11.17 8.54
CA LEU A 12 -8.89 -10.17 9.46
C LEU A 12 -7.84 -9.11 9.82
N VAL A 13 -6.60 -9.53 10.10
CA VAL A 13 -5.47 -8.63 10.37
C VAL A 13 -5.17 -7.76 9.16
N ALA A 14 -5.15 -8.32 7.95
CA ALA A 14 -4.92 -7.56 6.73
C ALA A 14 -5.99 -6.48 6.49
N VAL A 15 -7.27 -6.84 6.67
CA VAL A 15 -8.40 -5.90 6.57
C VAL A 15 -8.28 -4.79 7.61
N LEU A 16 -7.99 -5.13 8.86
CA LEU A 16 -7.81 -4.15 9.93
C LEU A 16 -6.60 -3.25 9.68
N ALA A 17 -5.49 -3.78 9.16
CA ALA A 17 -4.30 -3.00 8.83
C ALA A 17 -4.56 -1.97 7.72
N VAL A 18 -5.41 -2.29 6.75
CA VAL A 18 -5.82 -1.35 5.68
C VAL A 18 -6.83 -0.33 6.19
N LEU A 19 -7.80 -0.74 7.02
CA LEU A 19 -8.82 0.17 7.56
C LEU A 19 -8.25 1.11 8.64
N TRP A 20 -7.28 0.66 9.43
CA TRP A 20 -6.67 1.41 10.52
C TRP A 20 -6.16 2.81 10.13
N PRO A 21 -5.36 3.01 9.07
CA PRO A 21 -4.93 4.34 8.64
C PRO A 21 -6.09 5.21 8.12
N LEU A 22 -7.17 4.61 7.59
CA LEU A 22 -8.36 5.34 7.13
C LEU A 22 -9.21 5.85 8.30
N LEU A 23 -9.31 5.06 9.38
CA LEU A 23 -10.00 5.45 10.61
C LEU A 23 -9.18 6.43 11.46
N ARG A 24 -7.85 6.42 11.32
CA ARG A 24 -6.98 7.36 12.03
C ARG A 24 -7.17 8.79 11.50
N ARG A 25 -7.58 9.69 12.39
CA ARG A 25 -7.58 11.14 12.11
C ARG A 25 -6.16 11.56 11.71
N PRO A 26 -5.98 12.32 10.60
CA PRO A 26 -4.70 12.93 10.30
C PRO A 26 -4.31 13.77 11.51
N ARG A 27 -3.12 13.53 12.05
CA ARG A 27 -2.54 14.47 13.00
C ARG A 27 -2.48 15.81 12.28
N PRO A 28 -3.01 16.89 12.88
CA PRO A 28 -2.74 18.21 12.33
C PRO A 28 -1.22 18.37 12.24
N PRO A 29 -0.69 18.95 11.14
CA PRO A 29 0.73 19.24 11.06
C PRO A 29 1.13 20.01 12.32
N ALA A 30 2.30 19.68 12.88
CA ALA A 30 2.85 20.38 14.03
C ALA A 30 2.77 21.91 13.82
N PRO A 31 2.53 22.70 14.87
CA PRO A 31 2.29 24.13 14.73
C PRO A 31 3.48 24.82 14.06
N ARG A 32 3.32 25.16 12.76
CA ARG A 32 4.32 25.84 11.92
C ARG A 32 4.91 27.08 12.60
N ALA A 33 4.09 27.75 13.41
CA ALA A 33 4.45 28.93 14.18
C ALA A 33 5.74 28.80 15.00
N ALA A 34 6.04 27.64 15.60
CA ALA A 34 7.25 27.47 16.40
C ALA A 34 8.52 27.31 15.53
N HIS A 35 8.39 26.71 14.35
CA HIS A 35 9.50 26.55 13.40
C HIS A 35 9.81 27.86 12.69
N ASP A 36 8.76 28.60 12.31
CA ASP A 36 8.88 29.90 11.64
C ASP A 36 9.60 30.91 12.55
N ALA A 37 9.26 30.97 13.85
CA ALA A 37 9.90 31.88 14.81
C ALA A 37 11.40 31.60 15.04
N ALA A 38 11.86 30.35 14.88
CA ALA A 38 13.29 30.02 14.97
C ALA A 38 14.03 30.51 13.72
N LEU A 39 13.43 30.34 12.53
CA LEU A 39 14.00 30.79 11.26
C LEU A 39 14.15 32.30 11.20
N TYR A 40 13.15 33.07 11.64
CA TYR A 40 13.23 34.54 11.67
C TYR A 40 14.33 35.06 12.60
N ARG A 41 14.50 34.44 13.78
CA ARG A 41 15.59 34.79 14.69
C ARG A 41 16.96 34.51 14.07
N ALA A 42 17.10 33.43 13.32
CA ALA A 42 18.31 33.13 12.59
C ALA A 42 18.61 34.18 11.49
N GLN A 43 17.58 34.63 10.75
CA GLN A 43 17.72 35.66 9.71
C GLN A 43 18.18 37.00 10.28
N LEU A 44 17.61 37.44 11.41
CA LEU A 44 18.06 38.69 12.06
C LEU A 44 19.51 38.58 12.56
N ALA A 45 19.88 37.43 13.13
CA ALA A 45 21.26 37.20 13.59
C ALA A 45 22.28 37.17 12.43
N GLU A 46 21.87 36.76 11.23
CA GLU A 46 22.70 36.81 10.03
C GLU A 46 22.91 38.27 9.55
N LEU A 47 21.84 39.07 9.53
CA LEU A 47 21.90 40.51 9.25
C LEU A 47 22.79 41.29 10.22
N ASP A 48 22.73 40.96 11.51
CA ASP A 48 23.61 41.55 12.54
C ASP A 48 25.08 41.19 12.30
N ARG A 49 25.33 39.93 11.90
CA ARG A 49 26.68 39.46 11.58
C ARG A 49 27.23 40.13 10.33
N ASP A 50 26.43 40.27 9.28
CA ASP A 50 26.81 40.97 8.05
C ASP A 50 27.14 42.44 8.28
N ARG A 51 26.41 43.11 9.19
CA ARG A 51 26.74 44.46 9.66
C ARG A 51 28.07 44.48 10.41
N ALA A 52 28.28 43.54 11.35
CA ALA A 52 29.50 43.46 12.14
C ALA A 52 30.75 43.18 11.28
N GLU A 53 30.59 42.41 10.21
CA GLU A 53 31.64 42.07 9.25
C GLU A 53 31.81 43.14 8.15
N GLY A 54 31.08 44.27 8.24
CA GLY A 54 31.19 45.40 7.32
C GLY A 54 30.64 45.15 5.92
N ARG A 55 29.87 44.07 5.72
CA ARG A 55 29.20 43.78 4.44
C ARG A 55 27.96 44.63 4.20
N LEU A 56 27.33 45.11 5.27
CA LEU A 56 26.17 45.99 5.24
C LEU A 56 26.47 47.29 5.97
N SER A 57 26.08 48.41 5.37
CA SER A 57 26.07 49.70 6.06
C SER A 57 24.94 49.77 7.11
N ASP A 58 25.05 50.72 8.02
CA ASP A 58 24.04 50.98 9.05
C ASP A 58 22.66 51.34 8.49
N ALA A 59 22.61 51.93 7.29
CA ALA A 59 21.35 52.22 6.61
C ALA A 59 20.75 50.93 6.00
N GLU A 60 21.56 50.16 5.27
CA GLU A 60 21.11 48.93 4.61
C GLU A 60 20.66 47.86 5.61
N HIS A 61 21.37 47.73 6.74
CA HIS A 61 20.97 46.80 7.80
C HIS A 61 19.60 47.18 8.38
N ARG A 62 19.34 48.47 8.65
CA ARG A 62 18.04 48.92 9.15
C ARG A 62 16.91 48.66 8.16
N ASP A 63 17.14 48.95 6.88
CA ASP A 63 16.14 48.72 5.83
C ASP A 63 15.83 47.23 5.65
N ALA A 64 16.85 46.38 5.71
CA ALA A 64 16.69 44.93 5.62
C ALA A 64 15.95 44.34 6.83
N VAL A 65 16.23 44.82 8.04
CA VAL A 65 15.47 44.42 9.25
C VAL A 65 14.00 44.81 9.13
N ILE A 66 13.70 46.02 8.64
CA ILE A 66 12.32 46.49 8.41
C ILE A 66 11.62 45.59 7.38
N GLU A 67 12.30 45.20 6.30
CA GLU A 67 11.73 44.31 5.28
C GLU A 67 11.46 42.91 5.82
N VAL A 68 12.35 42.34 6.64
CA VAL A 68 12.14 41.04 7.29
C VAL A 68 10.94 41.11 8.25
N GLN A 69 10.82 42.18 9.04
CA GLN A 69 9.66 42.39 9.91
C GLN A 69 8.37 42.56 9.12
N ARG A 70 8.40 43.27 8.00
CA ARG A 70 7.24 43.42 7.09
C ARG A 70 6.82 42.08 6.50
N ARG A 71 7.79 41.25 6.06
CA ARG A 71 7.54 39.89 5.57
C ARG A 71 6.98 38.98 6.66
N LEU A 72 7.49 39.08 7.89
CA LEU A 72 6.95 38.36 9.04
C LEU A 72 5.49 38.73 9.27
N LEU A 73 5.16 40.03 9.31
CA LEU A 73 3.78 40.50 9.47
C LEU A 73 2.86 40.07 8.33
N ALA A 74 3.36 40.02 7.09
CA ALA A 74 2.62 39.52 5.93
C ALA A 74 2.47 37.99 5.91
N ALA A 75 3.44 37.27 6.50
CA ALA A 75 3.47 35.81 6.60
C ALA A 75 2.69 35.28 7.80
N VAL A 76 2.38 36.12 8.81
CA VAL A 76 1.34 35.80 9.80
C VAL A 76 0.03 35.74 9.01
N PRO A 77 -0.54 34.55 8.79
CA PRO A 77 -1.84 34.48 8.13
C PRO A 77 -2.79 35.28 9.01
N ALA A 78 -3.49 36.26 8.43
CA ALA A 78 -4.60 36.91 9.10
C ALA A 78 -5.40 35.82 9.82
N SER A 79 -5.47 35.91 11.15
CA SER A 79 -5.99 34.90 12.07
C SER A 79 -7.49 34.58 11.87
N ALA A 80 -8.06 34.84 10.70
CA ALA A 80 -9.45 34.55 10.33
C ALA A 80 -9.61 33.79 9.00
N ALA A 81 -8.53 33.49 8.26
CA ALA A 81 -8.68 32.74 7.01
C ALA A 81 -7.45 31.86 6.75
N ALA A 82 -7.19 30.92 7.67
CA ALA A 82 -6.57 29.68 7.22
C ALA A 82 -7.52 29.08 6.18
N ILE A 83 -7.26 29.33 4.89
CA ILE A 83 -7.87 28.54 3.82
C ILE A 83 -7.61 27.10 4.22
N PRO A 84 -8.64 26.32 4.59
CA PRO A 84 -8.42 24.95 4.97
C PRO A 84 -7.87 24.31 3.70
N ALA A 85 -6.62 23.86 3.73
CA ALA A 85 -6.07 22.98 2.70
C ALA A 85 -7.16 21.96 2.44
N ALA A 86 -7.76 22.01 1.24
CA ALA A 86 -9.08 21.44 0.95
C ALA A 86 -9.13 20.03 1.54
N ARG A 87 -9.76 19.93 2.70
CA ARG A 87 -9.79 18.67 3.44
C ARG A 87 -10.61 17.78 2.53
N PRO A 88 -10.07 16.67 2.00
CA PRO A 88 -10.88 15.77 1.19
C PRO A 88 -12.08 15.48 2.08
N PRO A 89 -13.25 15.89 1.61
CA PRO A 89 -14.38 16.07 2.49
C PRO A 89 -14.76 14.70 3.05
N ALA A 90 -15.40 14.68 4.22
CA ALA A 90 -15.63 13.43 4.95
C ALA A 90 -16.27 12.33 4.08
N TYR A 91 -17.06 12.74 3.07
CA TYR A 91 -17.64 11.87 2.06
C TYR A 91 -16.63 11.08 1.22
N THR A 92 -15.45 11.63 0.90
CA THR A 92 -14.39 10.91 0.16
C THR A 92 -13.78 9.76 0.97
N ARG A 93 -13.80 9.84 2.31
CA ARG A 93 -13.28 8.76 3.17
C ARG A 93 -14.30 7.64 3.36
N TRP A 94 -15.56 8.03 3.51
CA TRP A 94 -16.67 7.09 3.58
C TRP A 94 -16.86 6.35 2.26
N SER A 95 -16.67 7.00 1.11
CA SER A 95 -16.74 6.35 -0.20
C SER A 95 -15.63 5.31 -0.39
N ILE A 96 -14.39 5.58 0.05
CA ILE A 96 -13.31 4.57 -0.03
C ILE A 96 -13.61 3.37 0.85
N GLY A 97 -14.07 3.59 2.10
CA GLY A 97 -14.48 2.49 2.99
C GLY A 97 -15.67 1.70 2.44
N ALA A 98 -16.65 2.39 1.86
CA ALA A 98 -17.80 1.76 1.22
C ALA A 98 -17.40 0.92 0.01
N ILE A 99 -16.50 1.41 -0.85
CA ILE A 99 -16.01 0.65 -2.02
C ILE A 99 -15.19 -0.57 -1.57
N ALA A 100 -14.33 -0.40 -0.56
CA ALA A 100 -13.53 -1.48 0.00
C ALA A 100 -14.37 -2.61 0.61
N ALA A 101 -15.55 -2.30 1.16
CA ALA A 101 -16.51 -3.29 1.67
C ALA A 101 -17.45 -3.83 0.58
N ALA A 102 -17.86 -2.99 -0.38
CA ALA A 102 -18.78 -3.35 -1.44
C ALA A 102 -18.17 -4.33 -2.43
N LEU A 103 -16.87 -4.21 -2.77
CA LEU A 103 -16.22 -5.15 -3.70
C LEU A 103 -16.24 -6.60 -3.19
N PRO A 104 -15.75 -6.90 -1.97
CA PRO A 104 -15.82 -8.26 -1.42
C PRO A 104 -17.26 -8.76 -1.24
N ALA A 105 -18.17 -7.90 -0.80
CA ALA A 105 -19.58 -8.26 -0.65
C ALA A 105 -20.23 -8.61 -1.99
N LEU A 106 -19.94 -7.84 -3.05
CA LEU A 106 -20.42 -8.13 -4.40
C LEU A 106 -19.81 -9.44 -4.93
N ALA A 107 -18.52 -9.66 -4.71
CA ALA A 107 -17.87 -10.92 -5.10
C ALA A 107 -18.53 -12.13 -4.41
N LEU A 108 -18.80 -12.06 -3.11
CA LEU A 108 -19.53 -13.08 -2.36
C LEU A 108 -20.96 -13.26 -2.87
N ALA A 109 -21.69 -12.16 -3.12
CA ALA A 109 -23.05 -12.21 -3.63
C ALA A 109 -23.14 -12.85 -5.02
N LEU A 110 -22.11 -12.68 -5.85
CA LEU A 110 -22.01 -13.33 -7.15
C LEU A 110 -21.55 -14.80 -7.05
N TYR A 111 -20.67 -15.12 -6.10
CA TYR A 111 -20.10 -16.45 -5.91
C TYR A 111 -21.06 -17.42 -5.22
N LEU A 112 -21.77 -17.02 -4.16
CA LEU A 112 -22.66 -17.93 -3.42
C LEU A 112 -23.74 -18.63 -4.27
N PRO A 113 -24.43 -17.99 -5.22
CA PRO A 113 -25.44 -18.66 -6.05
C PRO A 113 -24.87 -19.40 -7.27
N ARG A 114 -23.64 -19.07 -7.73
CA ARG A 114 -23.05 -19.64 -8.96
C ARG A 114 -21.87 -20.56 -8.75
N GLY A 115 -21.18 -20.40 -7.62
CA GLY A 115 -20.00 -21.18 -7.26
C GLY A 115 -20.38 -22.45 -6.53
N GLU A 116 -19.37 -23.28 -6.29
CA GLU A 116 -19.50 -24.51 -5.51
C GLU A 116 -18.74 -24.33 -4.18
N PRO A 117 -19.32 -23.63 -3.20
CA PRO A 117 -18.66 -23.37 -1.92
C PRO A 117 -18.36 -24.65 -1.12
N GLY A 118 -19.08 -25.73 -1.41
CA GLY A 118 -18.90 -27.05 -0.82
C GLY A 118 -18.00 -27.98 -1.62
N MET A 119 -17.35 -27.51 -2.69
CA MET A 119 -16.50 -28.37 -3.51
C MET A 119 -15.36 -28.94 -2.64
N PRO A 120 -15.28 -30.27 -2.47
CA PRO A 120 -14.23 -30.88 -1.68
C PRO A 120 -12.87 -30.61 -2.34
N ALA A 121 -11.86 -30.35 -1.53
CA ALA A 121 -10.51 -30.17 -2.04
C ALA A 121 -10.06 -31.46 -2.74
N PHE A 122 -9.60 -31.36 -3.98
CA PHE A 122 -8.98 -32.48 -4.67
C PHE A 122 -7.56 -32.68 -4.11
N PRO A 123 -7.29 -33.74 -3.32
CA PRO A 123 -6.00 -33.91 -2.70
C PRO A 123 -4.96 -34.11 -3.81
N HIS A 124 -4.04 -33.17 -3.95
CA HIS A 124 -3.01 -33.22 -5.00
C HIS A 124 -2.22 -34.53 -4.97
N ALA A 125 -1.99 -35.10 -3.78
CA ALA A 125 -1.30 -36.37 -3.60
C ALA A 125 -2.06 -37.55 -4.23
N GLU A 126 -3.39 -37.61 -4.07
CA GLU A 126 -4.23 -38.69 -4.59
C GLU A 126 -4.33 -38.61 -6.11
N VAL A 127 -4.51 -37.40 -6.64
CA VAL A 127 -4.48 -37.13 -8.08
C VAL A 127 -3.11 -37.45 -8.70
N GLN A 128 -2.01 -37.22 -7.99
CA GLN A 128 -0.67 -37.58 -8.45
C GLN A 128 -0.44 -39.09 -8.41
N ALA A 129 -0.91 -39.78 -7.38
CA ALA A 129 -0.79 -41.23 -7.26
C ALA A 129 -1.51 -41.96 -8.40
N VAL A 130 -2.75 -41.54 -8.72
CA VAL A 130 -3.52 -42.09 -9.85
C VAL A 130 -2.77 -41.86 -11.17
N ARG A 131 -2.30 -40.63 -11.43
CA ARG A 131 -1.54 -40.32 -12.65
C ARG A 131 -0.21 -41.07 -12.74
N GLN A 132 0.44 -41.34 -11.60
CA GLN A 132 1.68 -42.14 -11.57
C GLN A 132 1.39 -43.61 -11.88
N ALA A 133 0.32 -44.18 -11.34
CA ALA A 133 -0.11 -45.54 -11.64
C ALA A 133 -0.45 -45.71 -13.13
N GLU A 134 -1.23 -44.79 -13.71
CA GLU A 134 -1.56 -44.79 -15.15
C GLU A 134 -0.31 -44.71 -16.04
N ARG A 135 0.68 -43.88 -15.65
CA ARG A 135 1.96 -43.78 -16.37
C ARG A 135 2.76 -45.09 -16.30
N ALA A 136 2.86 -45.68 -15.12
CA ALA A 136 3.57 -46.94 -14.92
C ALA A 136 2.93 -48.09 -15.73
N GLU A 137 1.59 -48.14 -15.79
CA GLU A 137 0.86 -49.09 -16.61
C GLU A 137 1.11 -48.86 -18.11
N THR A 138 1.04 -47.60 -18.56
CA THR A 138 1.33 -47.23 -19.96
C THR A 138 2.75 -47.62 -20.36
N ASP A 139 3.73 -47.36 -19.50
CA ASP A 139 5.13 -47.73 -19.73
C ASP A 139 5.32 -49.25 -19.81
N ALA A 140 4.59 -50.01 -18.97
CA ALA A 140 4.60 -51.47 -19.01
C ALA A 140 3.99 -52.02 -20.31
N LEU A 141 2.86 -51.47 -20.77
CA LEU A 141 2.28 -51.83 -22.08
C LEU A 141 3.24 -51.50 -23.22
N LEU A 142 3.87 -50.33 -23.19
CA LEU A 142 4.83 -49.92 -24.22
C LEU A 142 6.05 -50.85 -24.25
N ALA A 143 6.54 -51.29 -23.09
CA ALA A 143 7.60 -52.26 -22.98
C ALA A 143 7.21 -53.63 -23.58
N GLN A 144 5.99 -54.10 -23.33
CA GLN A 144 5.47 -55.34 -23.92
C GLN A 144 5.36 -55.25 -25.44
N VAL A 145 4.85 -54.14 -25.98
CA VAL A 145 4.79 -53.90 -27.43
C VAL A 145 6.19 -53.90 -28.03
N ARG A 146 7.16 -53.20 -27.42
CA ARG A 146 8.56 -53.19 -27.88
C ARG A 146 9.19 -54.58 -27.85
N ALA A 147 8.97 -55.35 -26.78
CA ALA A 147 9.48 -56.71 -26.65
C ALA A 147 8.88 -57.63 -27.71
N ARG A 148 7.57 -57.46 -28.01
CA ARG A 148 6.91 -58.24 -29.06
C ARG A 148 7.49 -57.92 -30.43
N ILE A 149 7.66 -56.63 -30.76
CA ILE A 149 8.28 -56.16 -32.01
C ILE A 149 9.69 -56.72 -32.16
N ALA A 150 10.51 -56.67 -31.11
CA ALA A 150 11.88 -57.19 -31.13
C ALA A 150 11.95 -58.72 -31.33
N ALA A 151 10.89 -59.45 -30.98
CA ALA A 151 10.80 -60.89 -31.16
C ALA A 151 10.21 -61.31 -32.52
N LEU A 152 9.74 -60.37 -33.35
CA LEU A 152 9.35 -60.67 -34.73
C LEU A 152 10.61 -60.85 -35.60
N PRO A 153 10.64 -61.87 -36.49
CA PRO A 153 11.75 -62.08 -37.42
C PRO A 153 11.82 -60.94 -38.46
N PRO A 154 13.02 -60.66 -39.01
CA PRO A 154 13.26 -59.47 -39.84
C PRO A 154 12.52 -59.40 -41.19
N ASP A 155 11.70 -60.40 -41.55
CA ASP A 155 10.97 -60.47 -42.84
C ASP A 155 9.49 -60.88 -42.68
N SER A 156 8.84 -60.59 -41.55
CA SER A 156 7.38 -60.72 -41.46
C SER A 156 6.70 -59.43 -41.95
N GLU A 157 6.35 -59.37 -43.23
CA GLU A 157 5.28 -58.48 -43.71
C GLU A 157 3.91 -58.90 -43.16
#